data_AF-A0A518FHC6-F1
#
_entry.id   AF-A0A518FHC6-F1
#
_cell.length_a   1.000
_cell.length_b   1.000
_cell.length_c   1.000
_cell.angle_alpha   90.00
_cell.angle_beta   90.00
_cell.angle_gamma   90.00
#
_symmetry.space_group_name_H-M   'P 1'
#
loop_
_entity.id
_entity.type
_entity.pdbx_description
1 polymer ?
#
loop_
_entity_poly.entity_id
_entity_poly.type
_entity_poly.pdbx_seq_one_letter_code
_entity_poly.pdbx_strand_id
1 'polypeptide(L)'
;MTNWQYILVLGVAFSGLADSVVSAETPAPTGDATIVSPDAKVETLWVDKGFTEGACVDTDGIIYFSDINFSGGKGKIMAFDPATGKTTVFSSDSGQSNGLMIDQKGRMLAACGANNGKQCLARINKKGIPKCLVDKFEGKKFNAPNDLVIHPKGWVYFTDPRYVGFEPLELDHMSVFRYDPKDKTVQRVTTDIGKPNGVVVSPDGKTLYVAETDNGLSGLEKDPPKNPKRRMTLNTFPVKADGSLGKKKVLVDFGTKENGIDGMTVDQQGNIYAAVRAESRFGIVVFSPQGKELAYIPTPELPTNCTFGVGKDAATLYITAGSGLYRVPCKIPGFHPSLPLKK
;
A
#
# COMPACT_ATOMS: atom_id res chain seq x y z
N MET A 1 -13.26 -21.77 25.33
CA MET A 1 -12.48 -22.87 24.74
C MET A 1 -12.06 -22.43 23.36
N THR A 2 -10.85 -21.88 23.30
CA THR A 2 -10.24 -21.18 22.17
C THR A 2 -9.22 -22.12 21.53
N ASN A 3 -9.44 -22.52 20.28
CA ASN A 3 -8.44 -23.25 19.49
C ASN A 3 -7.68 -22.27 18.61
N TRP A 4 -6.47 -21.91 19.04
CA TRP A 4 -5.41 -21.35 18.22
C TRP A 4 -4.45 -22.47 17.85
N GLN A 5 -4.43 -22.88 16.59
CA GLN A 5 -3.56 -23.93 16.03
C GLN A 5 -3.47 -23.65 14.52
N TYR A 6 -2.35 -23.43 13.83
CA TYR A 6 -0.91 -23.50 14.14
C TYR A 6 -0.16 -22.51 13.22
N ILE A 7 0.77 -21.72 13.79
CA ILE A 7 1.98 -21.30 13.08
C ILE A 7 3.08 -22.20 13.62
N LEU A 8 3.58 -23.11 12.79
CA LEU A 8 4.70 -23.97 13.14
C LEU A 8 5.99 -23.17 12.92
N VAL A 9 6.47 -22.53 13.99
CA VAL A 9 7.86 -22.08 14.09
C VAL A 9 8.65 -23.29 14.58
N LEU A 10 9.35 -23.98 13.68
CA LEU A 10 10.38 -24.93 14.06
C LEU A 10 11.59 -24.14 14.58
N GLY A 11 11.64 -23.92 15.89
CA GLY A 11 12.83 -23.49 16.59
C GLY A 11 13.78 -24.68 16.72
N VAL A 12 14.80 -24.75 15.86
CA VAL A 12 15.96 -25.62 16.10
C VAL A 12 16.94 -24.83 16.97
N ALA A 13 17.15 -25.29 18.20
CA ALA A 13 18.18 -24.76 19.07
C ALA A 13 19.56 -25.22 18.57
N PHE A 14 20.31 -24.30 17.96
CA PHE A 14 21.74 -24.50 17.74
C PHE A 14 22.51 -23.77 18.85
N SER A 15 23.13 -24.56 19.73
CA SER A 15 24.16 -24.09 20.64
C SER A 15 25.48 -23.97 19.87
N GLY A 16 26.05 -22.77 19.86
CA GLY A 16 27.49 -22.55 19.64
C GLY A 16 27.96 -22.45 18.20
N LEU A 17 27.99 -21.22 17.67
CA LEU A 17 29.10 -20.52 17.02
C LEU A 17 28.50 -19.24 16.43
N ALA A 18 29.12 -18.09 16.69
CA ALA A 18 28.69 -16.81 16.13
C ALA A 18 29.07 -16.76 14.65
N ASP A 19 28.34 -17.52 13.82
CA ASP A 19 28.39 -17.35 12.39
C ASP A 19 27.59 -16.09 12.05
N SER A 20 28.30 -15.08 11.57
CA SER A 20 27.70 -13.92 10.92
C SER A 20 26.77 -14.43 9.83
N VAL A 21 25.46 -14.33 10.04
CA VAL A 21 24.48 -14.52 8.98
C VAL A 21 24.71 -13.40 7.98
N VAL A 22 25.51 -13.68 6.95
CA VAL A 22 25.58 -12.84 5.76
C VAL A 22 24.18 -12.93 5.17
N SER A 23 23.36 -11.89 5.38
CA SER A 23 22.11 -11.71 4.66
C SER A 23 22.44 -11.85 3.18
N ALA A 24 21.86 -12.85 2.50
CA ALA A 24 22.09 -13.05 1.08
C ALA A 24 21.77 -11.73 0.36
N GLU A 25 22.73 -11.21 -0.42
CA GLU A 25 22.52 -9.96 -1.16
C GLU A 25 21.26 -10.09 -2.01
N THR A 26 20.39 -9.08 -1.94
CA THR A 26 19.20 -9.03 -2.78
C THR A 26 19.62 -9.02 -4.24
N PRO A 27 19.05 -9.91 -5.09
CA PRO A 27 19.45 -9.98 -6.48
C PRO A 27 19.26 -8.65 -7.21
N ALA A 28 20.07 -8.43 -8.25
CA ALA A 28 20.01 -7.23 -9.06
C ALA A 28 18.66 -7.07 -9.78
N PRO A 29 18.19 -5.82 -10.02
CA PRO A 29 17.05 -5.55 -10.88
C PRO A 29 17.25 -6.08 -12.30
N THR A 30 16.15 -6.40 -12.97
CA THR A 30 16.13 -6.94 -14.34
C THR A 30 15.09 -6.22 -15.20
N GLY A 31 15.22 -6.33 -16.53
CA GLY A 31 14.31 -5.73 -17.50
C GLY A 31 14.85 -4.45 -18.14
N ASP A 32 13.99 -3.47 -18.36
CA ASP A 32 14.32 -2.23 -19.06
C ASP A 32 15.27 -1.34 -18.25
N ALA A 33 16.51 -1.23 -18.72
CA ALA A 33 17.57 -0.43 -18.10
C ALA A 33 17.28 1.09 -18.10
N THR A 34 16.33 1.55 -18.92
CA THR A 34 15.87 2.96 -18.92
C THR A 34 14.90 3.26 -17.78
N ILE A 35 14.44 2.25 -17.05
CA ILE A 35 13.56 2.36 -15.86
C ILE A 35 14.38 2.21 -14.58
N VAL A 36 15.21 1.17 -14.50
CA VAL A 36 16.08 0.87 -13.36
C VAL A 36 17.38 0.26 -13.87
N SER A 37 18.52 0.73 -13.34
CA SER A 37 19.83 0.19 -13.75
C SER A 37 19.97 -1.26 -13.30
N PRO A 38 20.55 -2.16 -14.11
CA PRO A 38 20.89 -3.51 -13.64
C PRO A 38 21.90 -3.48 -12.48
N ASP A 39 22.70 -2.41 -12.37
CA ASP A 39 23.62 -2.20 -11.25
C ASP A 39 22.98 -1.50 -10.04
N ALA A 40 21.69 -1.14 -10.10
CA ALA A 40 21.02 -0.49 -8.98
C ALA A 40 20.88 -1.46 -7.81
N LYS A 41 21.11 -0.96 -6.59
CA LYS A 41 21.01 -1.74 -5.37
C LYS A 41 19.80 -1.29 -4.56
N VAL A 42 19.06 -2.26 -4.01
CA VAL A 42 18.06 -1.99 -2.99
C VAL A 42 18.80 -1.80 -1.67
N GLU A 43 18.79 -0.57 -1.17
CA GLU A 43 19.43 -0.17 0.07
C GLU A 43 18.46 -0.26 1.24
N THR A 44 18.87 -0.93 2.31
CA THR A 44 18.14 -0.95 3.58
C THR A 44 18.34 0.37 4.31
N LEU A 45 17.25 1.07 4.60
CA LEU A 45 17.27 2.35 5.32
C LEU A 45 16.95 2.18 6.80
N TRP A 46 16.04 1.26 7.11
CA TRP A 46 15.57 1.03 8.47
C TRP A 46 14.91 -0.34 8.58
N VAL A 47 15.11 -1.04 9.70
CA VAL A 47 14.46 -2.30 10.05
C VAL A 47 14.21 -2.30 11.54
N ASP A 48 13.03 -2.74 11.97
CA ASP A 48 12.69 -2.99 13.38
C ASP A 48 11.73 -4.19 13.47
N LYS A 49 10.97 -4.31 14.56
CA LYS A 49 9.93 -5.31 14.75
C LYS A 49 8.59 -4.68 14.37
N GLY A 50 7.98 -5.15 13.28
CA GLY A 50 6.73 -4.57 12.81
C GLY A 50 6.28 -5.10 11.45
N PHE A 51 5.25 -4.45 10.91
CA PHE A 51 4.78 -4.67 9.54
C PHE A 51 4.60 -3.33 8.85
N THR A 52 5.57 -3.00 8.01
CA THR A 52 5.64 -1.72 7.30
C THR A 52 4.68 -1.67 6.13
N GLU A 53 4.04 -0.54 5.92
CA GLU A 53 3.00 -0.32 4.91
C GLU A 53 2.87 1.16 4.53
N GLY A 54 2.07 1.44 3.51
CA GLY A 54 1.53 2.78 3.24
C GLY A 54 2.56 3.91 3.17
N ALA A 55 3.66 3.69 2.45
CA ALA A 55 4.69 4.71 2.27
C ALA A 55 4.16 5.94 1.51
N CYS A 56 4.47 7.14 1.98
CA CYS A 56 4.21 8.38 1.24
C CYS A 56 5.30 9.43 1.47
N VAL A 57 5.40 10.39 0.57
CA VAL A 57 6.36 11.50 0.65
C VAL A 57 5.64 12.82 0.93
N ASP A 58 6.23 13.66 1.78
CA ASP A 58 5.81 15.04 1.97
C ASP A 58 6.60 16.00 1.07
N THR A 59 6.08 17.20 0.91
CA THR A 59 6.61 18.31 0.11
C THR A 59 8.03 18.73 0.47
N ASP A 60 8.49 18.44 1.69
CA ASP A 60 9.85 18.68 2.17
C ASP A 60 10.80 17.48 1.94
N GLY A 61 10.30 16.37 1.42
CA GLY A 61 11.07 15.16 1.12
C GLY A 61 11.09 14.12 2.23
N ILE A 62 10.43 14.35 3.37
CA ILE A 62 10.30 13.33 4.42
C ILE A 62 9.44 12.18 3.90
N ILE A 63 9.90 10.95 4.15
CA ILE A 63 9.19 9.72 3.82
C ILE A 63 8.48 9.21 5.06
N TYR A 64 7.15 9.21 5.03
CA TYR A 64 6.32 8.61 6.06
C TYR A 64 5.93 7.19 5.66
N PHE A 65 5.79 6.30 6.64
CA PHE A 65 5.25 4.96 6.44
C PHE A 65 4.57 4.45 7.70
N SER A 66 3.57 3.61 7.53
CA SER A 66 2.86 2.98 8.64
C SER A 66 3.64 1.77 9.16
N ASP A 67 3.65 1.58 10.47
CA ASP A 67 4.07 0.33 11.13
C ASP A 67 2.83 -0.25 11.83
N ILE A 68 2.23 -1.25 11.19
CA ILE A 68 0.96 -1.86 11.56
C ILE A 68 1.19 -2.84 12.72
N ASN A 69 0.42 -2.68 13.79
CA ASN A 69 0.49 -3.57 14.95
C ASN A 69 -0.56 -4.68 14.86
N PHE A 70 -0.15 -5.92 14.59
CA PHE A 70 -1.07 -7.06 14.58
C PHE A 70 -1.39 -7.61 15.98
N SER A 71 -0.57 -7.29 16.99
CA SER A 71 -0.69 -7.77 18.38
C SER A 71 -1.63 -6.94 19.27
N GLY A 72 -2.50 -6.11 18.67
CA GLY A 72 -3.56 -5.40 19.38
C GLY A 72 -3.23 -3.95 19.80
N GLY A 73 -2.11 -3.39 19.34
CA GLY A 73 -1.80 -1.96 19.49
C GLY A 73 -2.57 -1.06 18.51
N LYS A 74 -2.22 0.23 18.47
CA LYS A 74 -2.81 1.22 17.56
C LYS A 74 -1.94 1.56 16.34
N GLY A 75 -0.87 0.79 16.11
CA GLY A 75 0.12 1.08 15.08
C GLY A 75 0.88 2.39 15.29
N LYS A 76 1.89 2.62 14.45
CA LYS A 76 2.67 3.86 14.42
C LYS A 76 2.69 4.43 13.01
N ILE A 77 3.07 5.70 12.91
CA ILE A 77 3.61 6.28 11.68
C ILE A 77 5.04 6.65 11.96
N MET A 78 5.94 6.14 11.13
CA MET A 78 7.37 6.42 11.13
C MET A 78 7.66 7.53 10.13
N ALA A 79 8.74 8.28 10.36
CA ALA A 79 9.24 9.33 9.47
C ALA A 79 10.73 9.13 9.23
N PHE A 80 11.11 8.88 7.98
CA PHE A 80 12.48 8.81 7.50
C PHE A 80 12.86 10.12 6.81
N ASP A 81 13.98 10.70 7.22
CA ASP A 81 14.57 11.89 6.62
C ASP A 81 15.72 11.51 5.69
N PRO A 82 15.59 11.62 4.36
CA PRO A 82 16.66 11.31 3.42
C PRO A 82 17.89 12.20 3.54
N ALA A 83 17.77 13.40 4.12
CA ALA A 83 18.90 14.31 4.29
C ALA A 83 19.81 13.89 5.47
N THR A 84 19.23 13.31 6.51
CA THR A 84 19.98 12.89 7.71
C THR A 84 20.14 11.38 7.84
N GLY A 85 19.38 10.59 7.07
CA GLY A 85 19.36 9.13 7.16
C GLY A 85 18.68 8.60 8.43
N LYS A 86 17.93 9.45 9.15
CA LYS A 86 17.31 9.07 10.43
C LYS A 86 15.84 8.71 10.27
N THR A 87 15.44 7.64 10.94
CA THR A 87 14.02 7.27 11.14
C THR A 87 13.58 7.61 12.55
N THR A 88 12.42 8.25 12.69
CA THR A 88 11.83 8.63 13.97
C THR A 88 10.35 8.27 14.02
N VAL A 89 9.77 8.18 15.23
CA VAL A 89 8.33 7.99 15.40
C VAL A 89 7.63 9.34 15.23
N PHE A 90 6.81 9.48 14.19
CA PHE A 90 5.96 10.65 13.99
C PHE A 90 4.64 10.54 14.75
N SER A 91 4.05 9.35 14.77
CA SER A 91 2.86 9.02 15.56
C SER A 91 3.05 7.70 16.29
N SER A 92 2.84 7.69 17.61
CA SER A 92 2.86 6.48 18.43
C SER A 92 1.49 5.81 18.59
N ASP A 93 0.42 6.50 18.16
CA ASP A 93 -0.95 6.01 18.08
C ASP A 93 -1.55 6.55 16.77
N SER A 94 -1.36 5.79 15.70
CA SER A 94 -1.84 6.17 14.37
C SER A 94 -3.31 5.82 14.13
N GLY A 95 -3.97 5.19 15.10
CA GLY A 95 -5.32 4.64 14.92
C GLY A 95 -5.37 3.48 13.93
N GLN A 96 -4.29 2.71 13.84
CA GLN A 96 -4.02 1.65 12.86
C GLN A 96 -3.99 2.17 11.43
N SER A 97 -3.22 3.24 11.19
CA SER A 97 -2.96 3.69 9.81
C SER A 97 -2.36 2.56 8.97
N ASN A 98 -2.77 2.50 7.72
CA ASN A 98 -2.16 1.71 6.67
C ASN A 98 -1.70 2.66 5.56
N GLY A 99 -2.39 2.75 4.42
CA GLY A 99 -2.09 3.69 3.35
C GLY A 99 -2.07 5.13 3.84
N LEU A 100 -1.06 5.88 3.40
CA LEU A 100 -0.86 7.29 3.74
C LEU A 100 -0.77 8.11 2.44
N MET A 101 -1.22 9.36 2.48
CA MET A 101 -0.94 10.30 1.40
C MET A 101 -0.94 11.74 1.88
N ILE A 102 0.01 12.54 1.37
CA ILE A 102 0.05 13.98 1.61
C ILE A 102 -0.76 14.70 0.53
N ASP A 103 -1.62 15.63 0.94
CA ASP A 103 -2.37 16.47 0.01
C ASP A 103 -1.63 17.75 -0.42
N GLN A 104 -2.19 18.50 -1.37
CA GLN A 104 -1.61 19.75 -1.89
C GLN A 104 -1.39 20.84 -0.82
N LYS A 105 -1.96 20.69 0.37
CA LYS A 105 -1.84 21.62 1.49
C LYS A 105 -0.88 21.10 2.57
N GLY A 106 -0.12 20.03 2.29
CA GLY A 106 0.79 19.40 3.26
C GLY A 106 0.04 18.71 4.40
N ARG A 107 -1.18 18.23 4.16
CA ARG A 107 -1.98 17.50 5.17
C ARG A 107 -1.91 16.01 4.87
N MET A 108 -1.55 15.23 5.88
CA MET A 108 -1.54 13.78 5.79
C MET A 108 -2.94 13.20 5.97
N LEU A 109 -3.36 12.40 4.99
CA LEU A 109 -4.50 11.49 5.08
C LEU A 109 -4.01 10.08 5.32
N ALA A 110 -4.81 9.30 6.06
CA ALA A 110 -4.52 7.91 6.38
C ALA A 110 -5.78 7.06 6.24
N ALA A 111 -5.64 5.89 5.63
CA ALA A 111 -6.63 4.83 5.69
C ALA A 111 -6.40 4.06 7.01
N CYS A 112 -7.23 4.32 8.01
CA CYS A 112 -7.12 3.66 9.31
C CYS A 112 -7.95 2.38 9.30
N GLY A 113 -7.27 1.24 9.40
CA GLY A 113 -7.87 -0.09 9.32
C GLY A 113 -8.60 -0.53 10.58
N ALA A 114 -8.79 -1.84 10.69
CA ALA A 114 -9.40 -2.50 11.84
C ALA A 114 -8.34 -3.07 12.80
N ASN A 115 -8.66 -4.11 13.59
CA ASN A 115 -7.77 -4.69 14.61
C ASN A 115 -7.38 -3.68 15.71
N ASN A 116 -8.38 -3.16 16.41
CA ASN A 116 -8.31 -2.01 17.31
C ASN A 116 -8.07 -0.67 16.61
N GLY A 117 -8.12 -0.62 15.28
CA GLY A 117 -8.03 0.61 14.51
C GLY A 117 -9.29 1.48 14.54
N LYS A 118 -9.23 2.63 13.86
CA LYS A 118 -10.37 3.57 13.80
C LYS A 118 -11.44 3.20 12.77
N GLN A 119 -11.16 2.30 11.83
CA GLN A 119 -12.05 1.94 10.71
C GLN A 119 -12.57 3.20 9.99
N CYS A 120 -11.67 4.10 9.58
CA CYS A 120 -12.05 5.39 9.01
C CYS A 120 -11.00 5.94 8.04
N LEU A 121 -11.43 6.81 7.14
CA LEU A 121 -10.50 7.73 6.47
C LEU A 121 -10.21 8.88 7.44
N ALA A 122 -8.95 9.05 7.82
CA ALA A 122 -8.51 10.03 8.80
C ALA A 122 -7.61 11.10 8.20
N ARG A 123 -7.54 12.24 8.87
CA ARG A 123 -6.45 13.21 8.76
C ARG A 123 -5.54 13.08 9.97
N ILE A 124 -4.26 12.94 9.74
CA ILE A 124 -3.24 12.98 10.80
C ILE A 124 -2.79 14.43 10.96
N ASN A 125 -2.85 14.96 12.19
CA ASN A 125 -2.37 16.33 12.43
C ASN A 125 -0.84 16.36 12.59
N LYS A 126 -0.25 17.57 12.67
CA LYS A 126 1.20 17.75 12.82
C LYS A 126 1.80 17.16 14.11
N LYS A 127 0.97 16.77 15.08
CA LYS A 127 1.38 16.09 16.32
C LYS A 127 1.22 14.56 16.22
N GLY A 128 0.97 14.03 15.02
CA GLY A 128 0.74 12.60 14.80
C GLY A 128 -0.63 12.10 15.24
N ILE A 129 -1.59 12.97 15.59
CA ILE A 129 -2.88 12.52 16.14
C ILE A 129 -3.92 12.34 15.02
N PRO A 130 -4.52 11.14 14.87
CA PRO A 130 -5.56 10.86 13.89
C PRO A 130 -6.92 11.48 14.24
N LYS A 131 -7.55 12.16 13.29
CA LYS A 131 -8.95 12.62 13.33
C LYS A 131 -9.73 12.05 12.14
N CYS A 132 -10.76 11.25 12.40
CA CYS A 132 -11.61 10.72 11.33
C CYS A 132 -12.30 11.86 10.56
N LEU A 133 -12.24 11.76 9.23
CA LEU A 133 -12.98 12.60 8.29
C LEU A 133 -14.32 11.96 7.95
N VAL A 134 -14.32 10.64 7.80
CA VAL A 134 -15.51 9.81 7.62
C VAL A 134 -15.23 8.39 8.10
N ASP A 135 -16.17 7.80 8.82
CA ASP A 135 -16.07 6.46 9.42
C ASP A 135 -17.26 5.55 9.07
N LYS A 136 -18.21 6.06 8.27
CA LYS A 136 -19.43 5.33 7.89
C LYS A 136 -19.82 5.55 6.43
N PHE A 137 -20.45 4.53 5.87
CA PHE A 137 -21.18 4.57 4.61
C PHE A 137 -22.60 4.05 4.85
N GLU A 138 -23.63 4.82 4.47
CA GLU A 138 -25.05 4.46 4.69
C GLU A 138 -25.37 4.06 6.14
N GLY A 139 -24.75 4.75 7.11
CA GLY A 139 -24.94 4.51 8.54
C GLY A 139 -24.13 3.36 9.13
N LYS A 140 -23.48 2.54 8.29
CA LYS A 140 -22.66 1.38 8.67
C LYS A 140 -21.18 1.74 8.70
N LYS A 141 -20.41 1.18 9.63
CA LYS A 141 -18.95 1.34 9.69
C LYS A 141 -18.25 0.73 8.48
N PHE A 142 -17.15 1.36 8.07
CA PHE A 142 -16.21 0.74 7.14
C PHE A 142 -15.62 -0.54 7.71
N ASN A 143 -15.19 -1.46 6.84
CA ASN A 143 -14.60 -2.72 7.24
C ASN A 143 -13.20 -2.50 7.82
N ALA A 144 -12.22 -2.15 7.00
CA ALA A 144 -10.85 -1.88 7.37
C ALA A 144 -10.18 -1.09 6.23
N PRO A 145 -10.39 0.24 6.15
CA PRO A 145 -9.72 1.08 5.16
C PRO A 145 -8.23 0.75 5.07
N ASN A 146 -7.76 0.51 3.86
CA ASN A 146 -6.47 -0.13 3.62
C ASN A 146 -5.49 0.78 2.86
N ASP A 147 -5.85 1.25 1.67
CA ASP A 147 -5.03 2.21 0.92
C ASP A 147 -5.86 3.38 0.36
N LEU A 148 -5.20 4.45 -0.07
CA LEU A 148 -5.85 5.62 -0.65
C LEU A 148 -5.03 6.35 -1.72
N VAL A 149 -5.74 7.02 -2.63
CA VAL A 149 -5.16 8.00 -3.55
C VAL A 149 -6.01 9.26 -3.62
N ILE A 150 -5.34 10.41 -3.61
CA ILE A 150 -5.95 11.71 -3.81
C ILE A 150 -5.85 12.05 -5.29
N HIS A 151 -7.00 12.08 -5.96
CA HIS A 151 -7.13 12.47 -7.35
C HIS A 151 -6.73 13.95 -7.56
N PRO A 152 -6.20 14.37 -8.73
CA PRO A 152 -5.83 15.76 -8.99
C PRO A 152 -6.96 16.80 -8.80
N LYS A 153 -8.22 16.39 -8.87
CA LYS A 153 -9.41 17.22 -8.57
C LYS A 153 -9.76 17.31 -7.07
N GLY A 154 -9.01 16.63 -6.21
CA GLY A 154 -9.15 16.65 -4.74
C GLY A 154 -10.03 15.54 -4.14
N TRP A 155 -10.64 14.67 -4.95
CA TRP A 155 -11.34 13.49 -4.43
C TRP A 155 -10.36 12.48 -3.85
N VAL A 156 -10.80 11.77 -2.82
CA VAL A 156 -10.02 10.68 -2.22
C VAL A 156 -10.68 9.37 -2.60
N TYR A 157 -10.02 8.55 -3.40
CA TYR A 157 -10.40 7.15 -3.57
C TYR A 157 -9.70 6.34 -2.48
N PHE A 158 -10.41 5.45 -1.81
CA PHE A 158 -9.83 4.59 -0.78
C PHE A 158 -10.46 3.20 -0.84
N THR A 159 -9.67 2.20 -0.43
CA THR A 159 -10.07 0.79 -0.45
C THR A 159 -10.49 0.35 0.94
N ASP A 160 -11.56 -0.45 1.01
CA ASP A 160 -12.14 -0.94 2.26
C ASP A 160 -12.30 -2.47 2.25
N PRO A 161 -11.19 -3.22 2.31
CA PRO A 161 -11.19 -4.67 2.45
C PRO A 161 -11.48 -5.13 3.89
N ARG A 162 -11.45 -6.44 4.09
CA ARG A 162 -11.13 -7.05 5.38
C ARG A 162 -10.02 -8.10 5.18
N TYR A 163 -8.84 -7.79 5.73
CA TYR A 163 -7.68 -8.71 5.80
C TYR A 163 -7.43 -9.21 7.22
N VAL A 164 -7.62 -8.34 8.21
CA VAL A 164 -7.41 -8.62 9.64
C VAL A 164 -8.45 -7.88 10.50
N GLY A 165 -8.50 -8.24 11.78
CA GLY A 165 -9.36 -7.62 12.78
C GLY A 165 -10.55 -8.49 13.16
N PHE A 166 -11.01 -8.32 14.38
CA PHE A 166 -12.07 -9.11 15.01
C PHE A 166 -13.40 -8.35 15.10
N GLU A 167 -13.40 -7.07 14.73
CA GLU A 167 -14.60 -6.24 14.72
C GLU A 167 -15.62 -6.80 13.71
N PRO A 168 -16.92 -6.77 14.03
CA PRO A 168 -17.94 -7.25 13.13
C PRO A 168 -17.96 -6.45 11.82
N LEU A 169 -18.28 -7.11 10.71
CA LEU A 169 -18.55 -6.46 9.43
C LEU A 169 -19.97 -5.90 9.45
N GLU A 170 -20.10 -4.57 9.37
CA GLU A 170 -21.41 -3.92 9.19
C GLU A 170 -21.78 -3.82 7.70
N LEU A 171 -20.78 -3.60 6.85
CA LEU A 171 -20.88 -3.73 5.39
C LEU A 171 -20.65 -5.20 5.01
N ASP A 172 -21.55 -5.76 4.21
CA ASP A 172 -21.49 -7.14 3.71
C ASP A 172 -20.64 -7.27 2.42
N HIS A 173 -19.96 -6.20 2.06
CA HIS A 173 -19.12 -6.11 0.87
C HIS A 173 -17.83 -5.37 1.20
N MET A 174 -16.78 -5.66 0.44
CA MET A 174 -15.54 -4.90 0.41
C MET A 174 -15.52 -4.07 -0.86
N SER A 175 -15.03 -2.83 -0.79
CA SER A 175 -15.28 -1.89 -1.88
C SER A 175 -14.24 -0.79 -2.00
N VAL A 176 -14.22 -0.17 -3.18
CA VAL A 176 -13.54 1.11 -3.38
C VAL A 176 -14.58 2.20 -3.19
N PHE A 177 -14.25 3.15 -2.33
CA PHE A 177 -15.06 4.33 -2.05
C PHE A 177 -14.38 5.58 -2.60
N ARG A 178 -15.18 6.61 -2.85
CA ARG A 178 -14.70 7.98 -3.10
C ARG A 178 -15.28 8.90 -2.04
N TYR A 179 -14.41 9.63 -1.36
CA TYR A 179 -14.76 10.74 -0.48
C TYR A 179 -14.50 12.08 -1.19
N ASP A 180 -15.48 12.97 -1.19
CA ASP A 180 -15.31 14.35 -1.64
C ASP A 180 -15.15 15.29 -0.42
N PRO A 181 -13.98 15.91 -0.22
CA PRO A 181 -13.77 16.79 0.93
C PRO A 181 -14.56 18.11 0.88
N LYS A 182 -15.15 18.48 -0.28
CA LYS A 182 -15.92 19.73 -0.42
C LYS A 182 -17.27 19.64 0.28
N ASP A 183 -18.01 18.55 0.04
CA ASP A 183 -19.35 18.33 0.59
C ASP A 183 -19.40 17.18 1.61
N LYS A 184 -18.26 16.50 1.82
CA LYS A 184 -18.08 15.34 2.73
C LYS A 184 -18.90 14.13 2.32
N THR A 185 -19.28 14.02 1.05
CA THR A 185 -20.00 12.85 0.55
C THR A 185 -19.07 11.64 0.38
N VAL A 186 -19.62 10.45 0.58
CA VAL A 186 -18.97 9.17 0.27
C VAL A 186 -19.82 8.40 -0.72
N GLN A 187 -19.18 7.84 -1.75
CA GLN A 187 -19.82 7.01 -2.76
C GLN A 187 -19.07 5.70 -2.91
N ARG A 188 -19.78 4.58 -2.97
CA ARG A 188 -19.23 3.31 -3.47
C ARG A 188 -19.07 3.42 -4.99
N VAL A 189 -17.84 3.40 -5.49
CA VAL A 189 -17.58 3.71 -6.91
C VAL A 189 -17.51 2.49 -7.81
N THR A 190 -17.47 1.28 -7.24
CA THR A 190 -17.52 0.02 -8.01
C THR A 190 -18.06 -1.13 -7.17
N THR A 191 -18.70 -2.07 -7.85
CA THR A 191 -19.11 -3.39 -7.33
C THR A 191 -18.32 -4.53 -7.94
N ASP A 192 -17.43 -4.25 -8.90
CA ASP A 192 -16.74 -5.24 -9.72
C ASP A 192 -15.43 -5.74 -9.11
N ILE A 193 -15.08 -5.27 -7.91
CA ILE A 193 -13.91 -5.69 -7.12
C ILE A 193 -14.41 -6.38 -5.85
N GLY A 194 -13.89 -7.58 -5.62
CA GLY A 194 -14.23 -8.46 -4.49
C GLY A 194 -13.47 -8.05 -3.23
N LYS A 195 -12.14 -7.92 -3.31
CA LYS A 195 -11.32 -7.41 -2.20
C LYS A 195 -10.23 -6.45 -2.70
N PRO A 196 -10.43 -5.13 -2.53
CA PRO A 196 -9.49 -4.13 -3.02
C PRO A 196 -8.30 -3.93 -2.07
N ASN A 197 -7.14 -3.58 -2.61
CA ASN A 197 -5.93 -3.29 -1.86
C ASN A 197 -5.31 -1.95 -2.32
N GLY A 198 -4.14 -1.94 -2.95
CA GLY A 198 -3.52 -0.73 -3.48
C GLY A 198 -4.37 -0.02 -4.53
N VAL A 199 -4.34 1.31 -4.49
CA VAL A 199 -5.10 2.16 -5.43
C VAL A 199 -4.28 3.37 -5.84
N VAL A 200 -4.19 3.63 -7.15
CA VAL A 200 -3.50 4.81 -7.70
C VAL A 200 -4.21 5.35 -8.93
N VAL A 201 -3.85 6.56 -9.35
CA VAL A 201 -4.41 7.21 -10.54
C VAL A 201 -3.29 7.48 -11.55
N SER A 202 -3.60 7.35 -12.85
CA SER A 202 -2.69 7.72 -13.94
C SER A 202 -2.28 9.20 -13.86
N PRO A 203 -1.12 9.58 -14.42
CA PRO A 203 -0.65 10.97 -14.46
C PRO A 203 -1.66 11.97 -15.05
N ASP A 204 -2.46 11.55 -16.03
CA ASP A 204 -3.49 12.38 -16.65
C ASP A 204 -4.82 12.44 -15.87
N GLY A 205 -4.92 11.71 -14.76
CA GLY A 205 -6.12 11.63 -13.92
C GLY A 205 -7.27 10.82 -14.52
N LYS A 206 -7.09 10.15 -15.66
CA LYS A 206 -8.20 9.51 -16.40
C LYS A 206 -8.38 8.03 -16.11
N THR A 207 -7.43 7.38 -15.46
CA THR A 207 -7.49 5.96 -15.14
C THR A 207 -7.22 5.75 -13.65
N LEU A 208 -8.14 5.06 -12.97
CA LEU A 208 -7.91 4.53 -11.63
C LEU A 208 -7.42 3.08 -11.76
N TYR A 209 -6.28 2.79 -11.15
CA TYR A 209 -5.75 1.45 -11.00
C TYR A 209 -6.12 0.92 -9.62
N VAL A 210 -6.62 -0.31 -9.55
CA VAL A 210 -7.01 -0.96 -8.29
C VAL A 210 -6.43 -2.37 -8.28
N ALA A 211 -5.58 -2.66 -7.30
CA ALA A 211 -5.22 -4.04 -6.97
C ALA A 211 -6.42 -4.74 -6.35
N GLU A 212 -6.73 -5.90 -6.90
CA GLU A 212 -7.66 -6.83 -6.29
C GLU A 212 -6.87 -8.02 -5.77
N THR A 213 -6.82 -8.13 -4.44
CA THR A 213 -6.13 -9.21 -3.74
C THR A 213 -7.17 -9.99 -2.95
N ASP A 214 -8.07 -10.62 -3.69
CA ASP A 214 -9.18 -11.40 -3.17
C ASP A 214 -8.74 -12.84 -2.95
N ASN A 215 -8.47 -13.16 -1.69
CA ASN A 215 -8.18 -14.51 -1.25
C ASN A 215 -9.44 -15.35 -0.95
N GLY A 216 -10.64 -14.80 -1.21
CA GLY A 216 -11.94 -15.43 -1.02
C GLY A 216 -12.36 -15.64 0.44
N LEU A 217 -11.72 -14.92 1.37
CA LEU A 217 -11.99 -14.97 2.81
C LEU A 217 -12.24 -13.56 3.35
N SER A 218 -12.78 -13.42 4.55
CA SER A 218 -12.82 -12.17 5.31
C SER A 218 -11.91 -12.22 6.53
N GLY A 219 -11.42 -13.41 6.90
CA GLY A 219 -10.64 -13.63 8.13
C GLY A 219 -11.52 -13.79 9.38
N LEU A 220 -12.85 -13.74 9.21
CA LEU A 220 -13.83 -13.96 10.28
C LEU A 220 -14.59 -15.29 10.14
N GLU A 221 -14.32 -16.05 9.08
CA GLU A 221 -14.95 -17.35 8.85
C GLU A 221 -14.62 -18.32 9.99
N LYS A 222 -15.65 -18.94 10.58
CA LYS A 222 -15.47 -20.03 11.56
C LYS A 222 -15.01 -21.33 10.89
N ASP A 223 -15.51 -21.58 9.68
CA ASP A 223 -15.19 -22.74 8.85
C ASP A 223 -14.89 -22.23 7.43
N PRO A 224 -13.66 -21.76 7.17
CA PRO A 224 -13.29 -21.23 5.87
C PRO A 224 -13.34 -22.34 4.81
N PRO A 225 -13.82 -22.06 3.58
CA PRO A 225 -13.83 -23.05 2.52
C PRO A 225 -12.40 -23.54 2.24
N LYS A 226 -12.25 -24.85 2.00
CA LYS A 226 -10.94 -25.46 1.69
C LYS A 226 -10.26 -24.84 0.46
N ASN A 227 -11.07 -24.48 -0.54
CA ASN A 227 -10.62 -23.88 -1.80
C ASN A 227 -11.41 -22.57 -2.02
N PRO A 228 -11.04 -21.47 -1.35
CA PRO A 228 -11.73 -20.20 -1.54
C PRO A 228 -11.56 -19.74 -2.99
N LYS A 229 -12.59 -19.09 -3.54
CA LYS A 229 -12.50 -18.50 -4.87
C LYS A 229 -11.58 -17.28 -4.80
N ARG A 230 -10.41 -17.38 -5.41
CA ARG A 230 -9.39 -16.33 -5.43
C ARG A 230 -9.50 -15.50 -6.70
N ARG A 231 -9.16 -14.22 -6.61
CA ARG A 231 -8.97 -13.32 -7.74
C ARG A 231 -7.84 -12.34 -7.42
N MET A 232 -6.74 -12.46 -8.14
CA MET A 232 -5.53 -11.68 -7.96
C MET A 232 -5.28 -10.90 -9.25
N THR A 233 -5.74 -9.64 -9.32
CA THR A 233 -5.72 -8.88 -10.58
C THR A 233 -5.34 -7.42 -10.36
N LEU A 234 -4.64 -6.84 -11.33
CA LEU A 234 -4.55 -5.40 -11.49
C LEU A 234 -5.69 -4.94 -12.40
N ASN A 235 -6.54 -4.05 -11.91
CA ASN A 235 -7.72 -3.59 -12.63
C ASN A 235 -7.59 -2.11 -12.98
N THR A 236 -8.24 -1.72 -14.08
CA THR A 236 -8.35 -0.33 -14.54
C THR A 236 -9.80 0.09 -14.65
N PHE A 237 -10.04 1.36 -14.33
CA PHE A 237 -11.33 2.01 -14.47
C PHE A 237 -11.14 3.40 -15.08
N PRO A 238 -11.84 3.74 -16.18
CA PRO A 238 -11.90 5.12 -16.64
C PRO A 238 -12.52 6.02 -15.55
N VAL A 239 -11.88 7.13 -15.22
CA VAL A 239 -12.40 8.13 -14.27
C VAL A 239 -13.24 9.14 -15.05
N LYS A 240 -14.52 9.25 -14.70
CA LYS A 240 -15.46 10.18 -15.34
C LYS A 240 -15.29 11.59 -14.80
N ALA A 241 -15.89 12.57 -15.50
CA ALA A 241 -15.76 13.98 -15.17
C ALA A 241 -16.27 14.34 -13.76
N ASP A 242 -17.26 13.59 -13.26
CA ASP A 242 -17.87 13.71 -11.94
C ASP A 242 -17.15 12.89 -10.85
N GLY A 243 -16.10 12.14 -11.21
CA GLY A 243 -15.33 11.26 -10.33
C GLY A 243 -15.95 9.87 -10.11
N SER A 244 -17.04 9.51 -10.78
CA SER A 244 -17.52 8.12 -10.84
C SER A 244 -16.65 7.29 -11.80
N LEU A 245 -16.76 5.96 -11.74
CA LEU A 245 -15.96 5.06 -12.55
C LEU A 245 -16.71 4.54 -13.79
N GLY A 246 -15.96 4.29 -14.86
CA GLY A 246 -16.38 3.55 -16.03
C GLY A 246 -16.30 2.03 -15.82
N LYS A 247 -16.42 1.28 -16.92
CA LYS A 247 -16.38 -0.18 -16.89
C LYS A 247 -14.99 -0.69 -16.47
N LYS A 248 -14.96 -1.71 -15.61
CA LYS A 248 -13.73 -2.43 -15.24
C LYS A 248 -13.07 -3.08 -16.45
N LYS A 249 -11.74 -3.00 -16.52
CA LYS A 249 -10.90 -3.85 -17.37
C LYS A 249 -9.78 -4.48 -16.53
N VAL A 250 -9.61 -5.80 -16.62
CA VAL A 250 -8.45 -6.49 -16.06
C VAL A 250 -7.23 -6.16 -16.92
N LEU A 251 -6.20 -5.60 -16.29
CA LEU A 251 -4.95 -5.21 -16.92
C LEU A 251 -3.91 -6.32 -16.81
N VAL A 252 -3.79 -6.91 -15.62
CA VAL A 252 -2.90 -8.06 -15.33
C VAL A 252 -3.68 -9.05 -14.49
N ASP A 253 -3.57 -10.34 -14.82
CA ASP A 253 -4.16 -11.46 -14.07
C ASP A 253 -3.03 -12.36 -13.55
N PHE A 254 -2.94 -12.50 -12.24
CA PHE A 254 -1.92 -13.30 -11.55
C PHE A 254 -2.40 -14.75 -11.33
N GLY A 255 -3.59 -15.10 -11.82
CA GLY A 255 -4.18 -16.42 -11.65
C GLY A 255 -4.57 -16.70 -10.20
N THR A 256 -4.61 -17.99 -9.85
CA THR A 256 -5.12 -18.46 -8.55
C THR A 256 -4.03 -18.91 -7.58
N LYS A 257 -2.79 -19.07 -8.06
CA LYS A 257 -1.67 -19.66 -7.30
C LYS A 257 -0.73 -18.63 -6.67
N GLU A 258 -0.75 -17.40 -7.16
CA GLU A 258 0.09 -16.33 -6.64
C GLU A 258 -0.68 -15.46 -5.63
N ASN A 259 0.06 -14.65 -4.87
CA ASN A 259 -0.50 -13.52 -4.14
C ASN A 259 -0.28 -12.28 -5.02
N GLY A 260 -1.34 -11.51 -5.25
CA GLY A 260 -1.36 -10.42 -6.23
C GLY A 260 -0.54 -9.19 -5.82
N ILE A 261 -1.08 -8.01 -6.10
CA ILE A 261 -0.44 -6.74 -5.75
C ILE A 261 -0.98 -6.27 -4.41
N ASP A 262 -0.09 -5.75 -3.57
CA ASP A 262 -0.46 -5.03 -2.35
C ASP A 262 -0.62 -3.53 -2.70
N GLY A 263 0.28 -2.66 -2.24
CA GLY A 263 0.38 -1.26 -2.68
C GLY A 263 1.08 -1.05 -4.03
N MET A 264 0.93 0.16 -4.59
CA MET A 264 1.57 0.55 -5.84
C MET A 264 1.75 2.07 -5.95
N THR A 265 2.62 2.50 -6.87
CA THR A 265 2.77 3.91 -7.27
C THR A 265 2.95 4.02 -8.80
N VAL A 266 3.03 5.25 -9.33
CA VAL A 266 3.24 5.50 -10.76
C VAL A 266 4.35 6.51 -11.01
N ASP A 267 5.04 6.37 -12.14
CA ASP A 267 6.00 7.37 -12.63
C ASP A 267 5.36 8.41 -13.56
N GLN A 268 6.14 9.40 -13.98
CA GLN A 268 5.70 10.46 -14.90
C GLN A 268 5.35 9.97 -16.31
N GLN A 269 5.79 8.77 -16.70
CA GLN A 269 5.43 8.13 -17.98
C GLN A 269 4.18 7.24 -17.85
N GLY A 270 3.66 7.08 -16.63
CA GLY A 270 2.50 6.25 -16.32
C GLY A 270 2.83 4.77 -16.10
N ASN A 271 4.11 4.41 -15.97
CA ASN A 271 4.47 3.05 -15.57
C ASN A 271 4.07 2.84 -14.10
N ILE A 272 3.56 1.64 -13.81
CA ILE A 272 2.97 1.26 -12.53
C ILE A 272 3.98 0.40 -11.79
N TYR A 273 4.45 0.88 -10.64
CA TYR A 273 5.37 0.17 -9.75
C TYR A 273 4.53 -0.54 -8.70
N ALA A 274 4.44 -1.86 -8.80
CA ALA A 274 3.54 -2.66 -8.00
C ALA A 274 4.30 -3.58 -7.03
N ALA A 275 3.94 -3.55 -5.75
CA ALA A 275 4.42 -4.51 -4.75
C ALA A 275 3.76 -5.87 -4.98
N VAL A 276 4.40 -6.70 -5.81
CA VAL A 276 3.91 -8.05 -6.14
C VAL A 276 4.36 -9.02 -5.05
N ARG A 277 3.40 -9.77 -4.52
CA ARG A 277 3.60 -10.65 -3.36
C ARG A 277 3.64 -12.15 -3.70
N ALA A 278 3.80 -12.47 -4.99
CA ALA A 278 4.00 -13.82 -5.50
C ALA A 278 5.11 -14.53 -4.71
N GLU A 279 4.80 -15.63 -4.02
CA GLU A 279 5.77 -16.32 -3.14
C GLU A 279 6.99 -16.83 -3.92
N SER A 280 6.79 -17.14 -5.21
CA SER A 280 7.82 -17.61 -6.12
C SER A 280 8.74 -16.50 -6.65
N ARG A 281 8.29 -15.23 -6.65
CA ARG A 281 8.97 -14.10 -7.30
C ARG A 281 8.46 -12.75 -6.76
N PHE A 282 8.53 -12.54 -5.45
CA PHE A 282 8.07 -11.28 -4.88
C PHE A 282 9.04 -10.13 -5.16
N GLY A 283 8.54 -8.91 -5.22
CA GLY A 283 9.35 -7.72 -5.47
C GLY A 283 8.51 -6.59 -6.07
N ILE A 284 9.15 -5.51 -6.49
CA ILE A 284 8.47 -4.46 -7.27
C ILE A 284 8.50 -4.86 -8.73
N VAL A 285 7.31 -5.06 -9.32
CA VAL A 285 7.16 -5.26 -10.76
C VAL A 285 6.69 -3.96 -11.38
N VAL A 286 7.36 -3.52 -12.44
CA VAL A 286 7.02 -2.31 -13.19
C VAL A 286 6.20 -2.71 -14.41
N PHE A 287 4.93 -2.32 -14.45
CA PHE A 287 4.04 -2.56 -15.59
C PHE A 287 3.89 -1.29 -16.43
N SER A 288 3.82 -1.43 -17.75
CA SER A 288 3.38 -0.33 -18.63
C SER A 288 1.90 -0.01 -18.37
N PRO A 289 1.38 1.14 -18.83
CA PRO A 289 -0.05 1.44 -18.76
C PRO A 289 -0.95 0.41 -19.46
N GLN A 290 -0.37 -0.45 -20.32
CA GLN A 290 -1.05 -1.54 -21.03
C GLN A 290 -0.90 -2.90 -20.35
N GLY A 291 -0.22 -2.98 -19.20
CA GLY A 291 -0.07 -4.21 -18.39
C GLY A 291 1.13 -5.08 -18.76
N LYS A 292 2.04 -4.59 -19.61
CA LYS A 292 3.27 -5.32 -19.93
C LYS A 292 4.28 -5.15 -18.81
N GLU A 293 4.86 -6.24 -18.30
CA GLU A 293 6.02 -6.18 -17.40
C GLU A 293 7.23 -5.58 -18.14
N LEU A 294 7.78 -4.49 -17.61
CA LEU A 294 8.91 -3.74 -18.16
C LEU A 294 10.18 -3.99 -17.36
N ALA A 295 10.07 -4.03 -16.03
CA ALA A 295 11.20 -4.26 -15.13
C ALA A 295 10.75 -4.97 -13.85
N TYR A 296 11.71 -5.59 -13.18
CA TYR A 296 11.51 -6.28 -11.91
C TYR A 296 12.66 -5.95 -10.95
N ILE A 297 12.29 -5.53 -9.73
CA ILE A 297 13.20 -5.16 -8.66
C ILE A 297 12.95 -6.14 -7.50
N PRO A 298 13.82 -7.14 -7.30
CA PRO A 298 13.77 -8.01 -6.13
C PRO A 298 13.87 -7.21 -4.84
N THR A 299 13.18 -7.64 -3.79
CA THR A 299 13.26 -7.01 -2.46
C THR A 299 13.82 -7.99 -1.43
N PRO A 300 14.44 -7.50 -0.32
CA PRO A 300 14.96 -8.38 0.73
C PRO A 300 13.87 -9.13 1.50
N GLU A 301 12.69 -8.52 1.62
CA GLU A 301 11.50 -9.05 2.26
C GLU A 301 10.29 -8.92 1.32
N LEU A 302 9.18 -9.57 1.67
CA LEU A 302 7.91 -9.48 0.93
C LEU A 302 7.43 -8.01 0.90
N PRO A 303 7.33 -7.36 -0.28
CA PRO A 303 6.98 -5.96 -0.37
C PRO A 303 5.50 -5.75 -0.07
N THR A 304 5.19 -4.62 0.55
CA THR A 304 3.84 -4.24 0.96
C THR A 304 3.38 -2.97 0.25
N ASN A 305 4.27 -1.99 0.06
CA ASN A 305 3.93 -0.73 -0.58
C ASN A 305 5.17 -0.05 -1.16
N CYS A 306 4.97 0.99 -1.96
CA CYS A 306 6.06 1.81 -2.46
C CYS A 306 5.61 3.22 -2.83
N THR A 307 6.54 4.17 -2.79
CA THR A 307 6.31 5.56 -3.16
C THR A 307 7.60 6.18 -3.71
N PHE A 308 7.48 7.14 -4.62
CA PHE A 308 8.64 7.91 -5.06
C PHE A 308 8.96 9.05 -4.11
N GLY A 309 10.22 9.45 -4.05
CA GLY A 309 10.62 10.71 -3.40
C GLY A 309 10.18 11.95 -4.17
N VAL A 310 10.72 13.10 -3.76
CA VAL A 310 10.54 14.40 -4.44
C VAL A 310 11.88 15.13 -4.56
N GLY A 311 11.94 16.17 -5.39
CA GLY A 311 13.14 16.98 -5.55
C GLY A 311 14.32 16.15 -6.06
N LYS A 312 15.45 16.17 -5.33
CA LYS A 312 16.64 15.39 -5.69
C LYS A 312 16.40 13.87 -5.71
N ASP A 313 15.39 13.42 -4.95
CA ASP A 313 15.03 12.00 -4.82
C ASP A 313 13.79 11.66 -5.65
N ALA A 314 13.41 12.51 -6.62
CA ALA A 314 12.20 12.29 -7.42
C ALA A 314 12.22 10.99 -8.23
N ALA A 315 13.40 10.48 -8.59
CA ALA A 315 13.59 9.18 -9.24
C ALA A 315 14.04 8.08 -8.27
N THR A 316 13.91 8.29 -6.96
CA THR A 316 14.21 7.27 -5.93
C THR A 316 12.89 6.64 -5.50
N LEU A 317 12.78 5.32 -5.63
CA LEU A 317 11.64 4.56 -5.14
C LEU A 317 11.93 4.09 -3.71
N TYR A 318 11.07 4.46 -2.78
CA TYR A 318 11.04 3.95 -1.41
C TYR A 318 10.06 2.80 -1.31
N ILE A 319 10.45 1.74 -0.61
CA ILE A 319 9.72 0.48 -0.56
C ILE A 319 9.55 0.08 0.91
N THR A 320 8.31 -0.20 1.31
CA THR A 320 8.04 -0.93 2.55
C THR A 320 7.98 -2.41 2.22
N ALA A 321 8.74 -3.21 2.96
CA ALA A 321 8.76 -4.66 2.77
C ALA A 321 8.96 -5.34 4.12
N GLY A 322 8.05 -6.24 4.48
CA GLY A 322 8.00 -6.88 5.79
C GLY A 322 8.19 -5.87 6.91
N SER A 323 9.33 -5.94 7.60
CA SER A 323 9.64 -5.14 8.78
C SER A 323 10.48 -3.88 8.52
N GLY A 324 10.79 -3.56 7.26
CA GLY A 324 11.76 -2.52 6.91
C GLY A 324 11.32 -1.50 5.86
N LEU A 325 12.07 -0.40 5.82
CA LEU A 325 12.06 0.60 4.76
C LEU A 325 13.34 0.46 3.93
N TYR A 326 13.17 0.47 2.61
CA TYR A 326 14.22 0.33 1.63
C TYR A 326 14.13 1.43 0.59
N ARG A 327 15.21 1.65 -0.17
CA ARG A 327 15.16 2.48 -1.38
C ARG A 327 15.94 1.90 -2.53
N VAL A 328 15.58 2.28 -3.75
CA VAL A 328 16.32 1.96 -4.97
C VAL A 328 16.30 3.15 -5.93
N PRO A 329 17.43 3.52 -6.54
CA PRO A 329 17.43 4.54 -7.58
C PRO A 329 16.82 3.99 -8.88
N CYS A 330 15.79 4.67 -9.36
CA CYS A 330 15.23 4.49 -10.70
C CYS A 330 15.75 5.59 -11.64
N LYS A 331 15.28 5.59 -12.88
CA LYS A 331 15.67 6.55 -13.92
C LYS A 331 14.56 7.55 -14.27
N ILE A 332 13.31 7.19 -14.01
CA ILE A 332 12.15 8.01 -14.31
C ILE A 332 11.62 8.59 -12.99
N PRO A 333 11.40 9.91 -12.89
CA PRO A 333 10.79 10.49 -11.72
C PRO A 333 9.36 9.99 -11.47
N GLY A 334 9.01 9.84 -10.21
CA GLY A 334 7.66 9.54 -9.75
C GLY A 334 6.64 10.62 -10.09
N PHE A 335 5.37 10.21 -10.15
CA PHE A 335 4.25 11.12 -10.23
C PHE A 335 3.42 11.09 -8.95
N HIS A 336 3.17 12.27 -8.38
CA HIS A 336 2.38 12.45 -7.17
C HIS A 336 1.11 13.24 -7.51
N PRO A 337 -0.08 12.60 -7.62
CA PRO A 337 -1.30 13.28 -8.10
C PRO A 337 -1.77 14.40 -7.18
N SER A 338 -1.35 14.35 -5.91
CA SER A 338 -1.69 15.28 -4.86
C SER A 338 -0.65 16.36 -4.62
N LEU A 339 0.51 16.33 -5.29
CA LEU A 339 1.51 17.37 -5.16
C LEU A 339 1.52 18.20 -6.44
N PRO A 340 1.69 19.53 -6.35
CA PRO A 340 1.83 20.35 -7.55
C PRO A 340 3.04 19.85 -8.35
N LEU A 341 2.85 19.59 -9.64
CA LEU A 341 3.97 19.46 -10.56
C LEU A 341 4.75 20.78 -10.49
N LYS A 342 5.99 20.75 -9.98
CA LYS A 342 6.87 21.91 -10.13
C LYS A 342 7.06 22.10 -11.64
N LYS A 343 6.53 23.21 -12.15
CA LYS A 343 6.70 23.63 -13.55
C LYS A 343 8.16 23.91 -13.87
#